data_AF-A0A8S9WTE1-F1
#
_entry.id   AF-A0A8S9WTE1-F1
#
_cell.length_a   1.000
_cell.length_b   1.000
_cell.length_c   1.000
_cell.angle_alpha   90.00
_cell.angle_beta   90.00
_cell.angle_gamma   90.00
#
_symmetry.space_group_name_H-M   'P 1'
#
loop_
_entity.id
_entity.type
_entity.pdbx_description
1 polymer ?
#
loop_
_entity_poly.entity_id
_entity_poly.type
_entity_poly.pdbx_seq_one_letter_code
_entity_poly.pdbx_strand_id
1 'polypeptide(L)'
;MSPSARRHQADVGFLLGLVRGSVDAPALLAEIRFLVPRLATQKLVGFTSSRSVLSSLLEISRGSRVQGFSPLQALESSRCRERSHSVRISCENLQRFHTVASPLHVPFPRRIMSSSPKEWSSLTRDDKKEFISSLDSVVSDCDGVLWLGSRVLPGATDVMNGFKKLGKSIFFLTNNSTKSVAELTKKCIDMGFDTNEEEAIGTARLTALYLKSIKFSKKCYVIGHSSLARELEAHGIQTFGTGPDVFQQQQAESIDLMNSLNGIQEGVGAVVVGYDLHFSYPKLQKACTYLGDPECLFIATNTDERFPLPGGVFAPGCGSFVAAVAVATGRDPIVMGKPSPYAIDLVLKARGLKPERSLMIGDRCDTDIAFGNVTNMKTLLVLTGVTDEKLLKEYEKSRKHELLPTVYTPAIIDLVEIINEMIDQAAS
;
A
#
# COMPACT_ATOMS: atom_id res chain seq x y z
N MET A 1 28.28 -6.21 -29.97
CA MET A 1 27.01 -5.97 -29.25
C MET A 1 27.24 -5.00 -28.09
N SER A 2 26.43 -3.93 -28.01
CA SER A 2 26.48 -2.95 -26.91
C SER A 2 26.21 -3.62 -25.55
N PRO A 3 26.63 -3.02 -24.42
CA PRO A 3 26.35 -3.54 -23.08
C PRO A 3 24.84 -3.73 -22.81
N SER A 4 23.98 -2.91 -23.44
CA SER A 4 22.53 -3.04 -23.39
C SER A 4 22.01 -4.31 -24.10
N ALA A 5 22.61 -4.69 -25.24
CA ALA A 5 22.23 -5.88 -25.99
C ALA A 5 22.59 -7.19 -25.26
N ARG A 6 23.61 -7.18 -24.38
CA ARG A 6 23.99 -8.33 -23.55
C ARG A 6 23.08 -8.54 -22.33
N ARG A 7 22.46 -7.48 -21.80
CA ARG A 7 21.46 -7.61 -20.70
C ARG A 7 20.14 -8.17 -21.22
N HIS A 8 19.65 -7.70 -22.37
CA HIS A 8 18.35 -8.16 -22.90
C HIS A 8 18.33 -9.61 -23.40
N GLN A 9 19.47 -10.15 -23.88
CA GLN A 9 19.57 -11.59 -24.18
C GLN A 9 19.50 -12.46 -22.91
N ALA A 10 19.93 -11.94 -21.75
CA ALA A 10 19.84 -12.64 -20.47
C ALA A 10 18.38 -12.66 -19.93
N ASP A 11 17.64 -11.57 -20.09
CA ASP A 11 16.26 -11.44 -19.61
C ASP A 11 15.27 -12.36 -20.36
N VAL A 12 15.45 -12.52 -21.67
CA VAL A 12 14.63 -13.43 -22.50
C VAL A 12 15.00 -14.90 -22.24
N GLY A 13 16.28 -15.20 -22.01
CA GLY A 13 16.74 -16.53 -21.61
C GLY A 13 16.23 -16.96 -20.23
N PHE A 14 16.08 -16.00 -19.31
CA PHE A 14 15.56 -16.21 -17.95
C PHE A 14 14.05 -16.53 -17.94
N LEU A 15 13.24 -15.79 -18.72
CA LEU A 15 11.80 -16.07 -18.89
C LEU A 15 11.55 -17.48 -19.48
N LEU A 16 12.36 -17.92 -20.43
CA LEU A 16 12.29 -19.27 -21.01
C LEU A 16 12.78 -20.36 -20.05
N GLY A 17 13.67 -20.02 -19.11
CA GLY A 17 14.13 -20.90 -18.03
C GLY A 17 13.06 -21.13 -16.95
N LEU A 18 12.33 -20.09 -16.56
CA LEU A 18 11.20 -20.15 -15.62
C LEU A 18 10.05 -21.02 -16.14
N VAL A 19 9.77 -20.95 -17.45
CA VAL A 19 8.77 -21.78 -18.13
C VAL A 19 9.11 -23.28 -18.08
N ARG A 20 10.40 -23.65 -18.06
CA ARG A 20 10.85 -25.05 -18.01
C ARG A 20 10.84 -25.67 -16.61
N GLY A 21 10.73 -24.87 -15.54
CA GLY A 21 10.82 -25.32 -14.15
C GLY A 21 9.53 -25.22 -13.33
N SER A 22 8.47 -24.60 -13.86
CA SER A 22 7.20 -24.42 -13.14
C SER A 22 6.19 -25.54 -13.42
N VAL A 23 5.63 -26.10 -12.35
CA VAL A 23 4.57 -27.12 -12.38
C VAL A 23 3.16 -26.48 -12.45
N ASP A 24 3.06 -25.15 -12.38
CA ASP A 24 1.78 -24.43 -12.33
C ASP A 24 1.66 -23.31 -13.39
N ALA A 25 1.09 -23.68 -14.54
CA ALA A 25 0.84 -22.79 -15.68
C ALA A 25 -0.08 -21.57 -15.40
N PRO A 26 -1.08 -21.61 -14.49
CA PRO A 26 -1.97 -20.48 -14.25
C PRO A 26 -1.31 -19.28 -13.55
N ALA A 27 -0.42 -19.53 -12.59
CA ALA A 27 0.29 -18.48 -11.86
C ALA A 27 1.29 -17.73 -12.77
N LEU A 28 1.95 -18.48 -13.65
CA LEU A 28 2.91 -17.94 -14.63
C LEU A 28 2.22 -17.02 -15.66
N LEU A 29 1.00 -17.36 -16.08
CA LEU A 29 0.21 -16.53 -16.99
C LEU A 29 -0.23 -15.19 -16.36
N ALA A 30 -0.42 -15.16 -15.04
CA ALA A 30 -0.74 -13.94 -14.31
C ALA A 30 0.47 -12.97 -14.23
N GLU A 31 1.68 -13.49 -14.01
CA GLU A 31 2.91 -12.68 -14.04
C GLU A 31 3.22 -12.14 -15.44
N ILE A 32 3.07 -12.97 -16.48
CA ILE A 32 3.29 -12.54 -17.87
C ILE A 32 2.29 -11.43 -18.27
N ARG A 33 1.04 -11.48 -17.78
CA ARG A 33 0.04 -10.41 -18.00
C ARG A 33 0.46 -9.06 -17.42
N PHE A 34 1.25 -9.03 -16.35
CA PHE A 34 1.76 -7.80 -15.73
C PHE A 34 3.02 -7.25 -16.40
N LEU A 35 3.88 -8.13 -16.90
CA LEU A 35 5.17 -7.76 -17.50
C LEU A 35 5.05 -7.23 -18.94
N VAL A 36 4.16 -7.81 -19.75
CA VAL A 36 4.04 -7.47 -21.18
C VAL A 36 3.64 -6.00 -21.45
N PRO A 37 2.69 -5.39 -20.72
CA PRO A 37 2.36 -3.97 -20.90
C PRO A 37 3.52 -3.03 -20.55
N ARG A 38 4.36 -3.38 -19.56
CA ARG A 38 5.55 -2.60 -19.15
C ARG A 38 6.66 -2.61 -20.20
N LEU A 39 6.78 -3.69 -20.96
CA LEU A 39 7.72 -3.79 -22.09
C LEU A 39 7.22 -3.04 -23.33
N ALA A 40 5.89 -2.94 -23.52
CA ALA A 40 5.29 -2.26 -24.67
C ALA A 40 5.33 -0.73 -24.58
N THR A 41 5.43 -0.15 -23.38
CA THR A 41 5.50 1.32 -23.18
C THR A 41 6.90 1.90 -23.40
N GLN A 42 7.95 1.08 -23.39
CA GLN A 42 9.26 1.49 -23.90
C GLN A 42 9.20 1.47 -25.43
N LYS A 43 9.09 2.65 -26.07
CA LYS A 43 9.18 2.80 -27.54
C LYS A 43 10.52 2.26 -28.05
N LEU A 44 10.59 0.96 -28.32
CA LEU A 44 11.70 0.29 -29.00
C LEU A 44 11.63 0.64 -30.48
N VAL A 45 12.31 1.70 -30.87
CA VAL A 45 12.59 2.03 -32.26
C VAL A 45 13.58 0.98 -32.80
N GLY A 46 13.15 0.21 -33.81
CA GLY A 46 14.09 -0.26 -34.83
C GLY A 46 14.46 -1.75 -34.93
N PHE A 47 13.60 -2.72 -34.57
CA PHE A 47 13.80 -4.11 -35.00
C PHE A 47 12.52 -4.78 -35.51
N THR A 48 12.54 -5.19 -36.77
CA THR A 48 11.41 -5.80 -37.51
C THR A 48 11.11 -7.25 -37.11
N SER A 49 11.96 -7.90 -36.31
CA SER A 49 11.80 -9.28 -35.85
C SER A 49 11.15 -9.44 -34.47
N SER A 50 10.88 -8.36 -33.73
CA SER A 50 10.23 -8.42 -32.40
C SER A 50 8.70 -8.39 -32.45
N ARG A 51 8.11 -8.03 -33.60
CA ARG A 51 6.65 -7.93 -33.76
C ARG A 51 5.95 -9.28 -33.63
N SER A 52 6.54 -10.38 -34.09
CA SER A 52 5.89 -11.70 -34.06
C SER A 52 5.79 -12.29 -32.65
N VAL A 53 6.81 -12.08 -31.81
CA VAL A 53 6.86 -12.58 -30.43
C VAL A 53 5.93 -11.78 -29.52
N LEU A 54 5.95 -10.45 -29.63
CA LEU A 54 5.02 -9.58 -28.88
C LEU A 54 3.56 -9.79 -29.30
N SER A 55 3.30 -9.97 -30.60
CA SER A 55 1.98 -10.33 -31.13
C SER A 55 1.47 -11.64 -30.52
N SER A 56 2.31 -12.67 -30.49
CA SER A 56 1.94 -13.99 -29.95
C SER A 56 1.70 -13.95 -28.43
N LEU A 57 2.51 -13.20 -27.68
CA LEU A 57 2.33 -13.02 -26.23
C LEU A 57 1.07 -12.20 -25.90
N LEU A 58 0.73 -11.22 -26.73
CA LEU A 58 -0.50 -10.42 -26.59
C LEU A 58 -1.76 -11.23 -26.92
N GLU A 59 -1.71 -12.15 -27.90
CA GLU A 59 -2.83 -13.06 -28.20
C GLU A 59 -3.04 -14.11 -27.09
N ILE A 60 -1.96 -14.66 -26.53
CA ILE A 60 -2.02 -15.55 -25.36
C ILE A 60 -2.58 -14.82 -24.13
N SER A 61 -2.17 -13.57 -23.91
CA SER A 61 -2.70 -12.70 -22.85
C SER A 61 -4.21 -12.47 -22.99
N ARG A 62 -4.72 -12.33 -24.22
CA ARG A 62 -6.14 -12.10 -24.54
C ARG A 62 -7.02 -13.36 -24.54
N GLY A 63 -6.44 -14.54 -24.35
CA GLY A 63 -7.20 -15.81 -24.23
C GLY A 63 -7.74 -16.35 -25.56
N SER A 64 -7.27 -15.86 -26.70
CA SER A 64 -7.67 -16.37 -28.01
C SER A 64 -6.98 -17.71 -28.29
N ARG A 65 -7.76 -18.75 -28.61
CA ARG A 65 -7.20 -20.01 -29.13
C ARG A 65 -6.60 -19.77 -30.51
N VAL A 66 -5.28 -19.77 -30.62
CA VAL A 66 -4.61 -19.95 -31.92
C VAL A 66 -4.97 -21.36 -32.41
N GLN A 67 -5.62 -21.46 -33.57
CA GLN A 67 -6.05 -22.75 -34.11
C GLN A 67 -4.83 -23.68 -34.28
N GLY A 68 -4.89 -24.85 -33.63
CA GLY A 68 -4.05 -26.01 -33.95
C GLY A 68 -2.77 -26.21 -33.11
N PHE A 69 -2.41 -25.31 -32.19
CA PHE A 69 -1.21 -25.52 -31.35
C PHE A 69 -1.45 -25.18 -29.88
N SER A 70 -0.84 -25.95 -28.97
CA SER A 70 -0.73 -25.54 -27.57
C SER A 70 0.22 -24.33 -27.47
N PRO A 71 0.04 -23.41 -26.49
CA PRO A 71 0.92 -22.24 -26.32
C PRO A 71 2.40 -22.61 -26.21
N LEU A 72 2.70 -23.79 -25.65
CA LEU A 72 4.04 -24.37 -25.57
C LEU A 72 4.62 -24.76 -26.94
N GLN A 73 3.81 -25.33 -27.84
CA GLN A 73 4.26 -25.75 -29.18
C GLN A 73 4.56 -24.57 -30.11
N ALA A 74 3.80 -23.47 -29.99
CA ALA A 74 4.05 -22.24 -30.74
C ALA A 74 5.41 -21.62 -30.36
N LEU A 75 5.75 -21.64 -29.07
CA LEU A 75 7.04 -21.18 -28.54
C LEU A 75 8.22 -22.07 -28.96
N GLU A 76 8.04 -23.39 -29.08
CA GLU A 76 9.12 -24.30 -29.49
C GLU A 76 9.45 -24.25 -31.00
N SER A 77 8.48 -23.87 -31.83
CA SER A 77 8.64 -23.79 -33.29
C SER A 77 9.47 -22.59 -33.78
N SER A 78 9.73 -21.60 -32.92
CA SER A 78 10.40 -20.34 -33.26
C SER A 78 11.93 -20.35 -33.06
N ARG A 79 12.57 -21.53 -33.07
CA ARG A 79 14.05 -21.67 -33.00
C ARG A 79 14.75 -20.96 -34.16
N CYS A 80 15.25 -19.75 -33.95
CA CYS A 80 16.36 -19.22 -34.72
C CYS A 80 17.63 -20.03 -34.41
N ARG A 81 18.15 -20.74 -35.42
CA ARG A 81 19.48 -21.35 -35.40
C ARG A 81 20.52 -20.24 -35.51
N GLU A 82 21.34 -20.05 -34.48
CA GLU A 82 22.73 -19.59 -34.68
C GLU A 82 23.61 -19.94 -33.48
N ARG A 83 24.85 -20.32 -33.79
CA ARG A 83 25.78 -21.06 -32.94
C ARG A 83 26.55 -20.15 -31.97
N SER A 84 26.94 -20.75 -30.84
CA SER A 84 28.18 -20.57 -30.08
C SER A 84 28.39 -19.28 -29.26
N HIS A 85 28.35 -19.39 -27.93
CA HIS A 85 29.51 -19.37 -27.01
C HIS A 85 29.01 -19.49 -25.55
N SER A 86 29.58 -20.42 -24.79
CA SER A 86 29.25 -20.70 -23.40
C SER A 86 29.72 -19.59 -22.46
N VAL A 87 28.81 -19.03 -21.67
CA VAL A 87 29.15 -18.23 -20.47
C VAL A 87 28.47 -18.90 -19.27
N ARG A 88 29.27 -19.55 -18.42
CA ARG A 88 28.85 -19.96 -17.07
C ARG A 88 28.86 -18.72 -16.19
N ILE A 89 27.69 -18.30 -15.70
CA ILE A 89 27.56 -17.32 -14.61
C ILE A 89 27.22 -18.14 -13.36
N SER A 90 28.02 -18.02 -12.30
CA SER A 90 27.82 -18.72 -11.03
C SER A 90 26.58 -18.20 -10.31
N CYS A 91 25.86 -19.10 -9.63
CA CYS A 91 24.62 -18.83 -8.89
C CYS A 91 24.73 -17.82 -7.74
N GLU A 92 25.94 -17.38 -7.38
CA GLU A 92 26.19 -16.59 -6.17
C GLU A 92 25.73 -15.12 -6.25
N ASN A 93 25.53 -14.56 -7.46
CA ASN A 93 25.07 -13.16 -7.60
C ASN A 93 23.55 -12.99 -7.71
N LEU A 94 22.79 -14.06 -7.98
CA LEU A 94 21.32 -14.00 -8.14
C LEU A 94 20.56 -14.24 -6.83
N GLN A 95 21.18 -14.89 -5.83
CA GLN A 95 20.59 -14.97 -4.49
C GLN A 95 20.46 -13.60 -3.81
N ARG A 96 21.26 -12.59 -4.22
CA ARG A 96 21.18 -11.23 -3.68
C ARG A 96 19.97 -10.42 -4.16
N PHE A 97 19.44 -10.71 -5.34
CA PHE A 97 18.25 -10.01 -5.89
C PHE A 97 16.93 -10.52 -5.31
N HIS A 98 16.90 -11.73 -4.75
CA HIS A 98 15.72 -12.27 -4.05
C HIS A 98 15.72 -11.98 -2.53
N THR A 99 16.81 -11.46 -1.96
CA THR A 99 16.92 -11.16 -0.52
C THR A 99 16.40 -9.79 -0.08
N VAL A 100 15.80 -8.98 -0.97
CA VAL A 100 15.04 -7.78 -0.54
C VAL A 100 13.54 -8.05 -0.47
N ALA A 101 13.12 -9.32 -0.45
CA ALA A 101 11.89 -9.67 0.23
C ALA A 101 12.13 -9.49 1.74
N SER A 102 11.55 -8.45 2.32
CA SER A 102 11.66 -8.14 3.74
C SER A 102 11.38 -9.40 4.58
N PRO A 103 12.23 -9.76 5.56
CA PRO A 103 12.14 -11.04 6.30
C PRO A 103 10.88 -11.22 7.16
N LEU A 104 9.95 -10.26 7.13
CA LEU A 104 8.69 -10.25 7.88
C LEU A 104 7.46 -10.63 7.03
N HIS A 105 7.61 -10.87 5.73
CA HIS A 105 6.45 -11.18 4.89
C HIS A 105 5.99 -12.64 5.11
N VAL A 106 5.12 -12.84 6.10
CA VAL A 106 4.35 -14.07 6.25
C VAL A 106 3.26 -14.03 5.17
N PRO A 107 3.24 -14.96 4.20
CA PRO A 107 2.19 -14.98 3.19
C PRO A 107 0.85 -15.26 3.88
N PHE A 108 -0.03 -14.26 3.94
CA PHE A 108 -1.42 -14.48 4.32
C PHE A 108 -2.10 -15.29 3.21
N PRO A 109 -2.82 -16.38 3.53
CA PRO A 109 -3.60 -17.09 2.53
C PRO A 109 -4.62 -16.13 1.93
N ARG A 110 -4.53 -15.89 0.61
CA ARG A 110 -5.48 -15.03 -0.10
C ARG A 110 -6.86 -15.70 -0.10
N ARG A 111 -7.74 -15.25 0.79
CA ARG A 111 -9.17 -15.55 0.66
C ARG A 111 -9.74 -14.62 -0.40
N ILE A 112 -9.90 -15.12 -1.63
CA ILE A 112 -10.72 -14.43 -2.62
C ILE A 112 -12.18 -14.63 -2.18
N MET A 113 -12.74 -13.64 -1.47
CA MET A 113 -14.18 -13.63 -1.20
C MET A 113 -14.89 -13.43 -2.54
N SER A 114 -15.49 -14.51 -3.04
CA SER A 114 -16.16 -14.58 -4.34
C SER A 114 -17.60 -14.04 -4.30
N SER A 115 -18.09 -13.62 -3.13
CA SER A 115 -19.44 -13.07 -2.97
C SER A 115 -19.46 -11.57 -3.22
N SER A 116 -20.48 -11.10 -3.94
CA SER A 116 -20.78 -9.67 -4.07
C SER A 116 -20.93 -9.01 -2.70
N PRO A 117 -20.55 -7.72 -2.57
CA PRO A 117 -20.79 -6.92 -1.37
C PRO A 117 -22.27 -6.96 -0.98
N LYS A 118 -22.55 -7.12 0.32
CA LYS A 118 -23.92 -7.01 0.85
C LYS A 118 -24.14 -5.61 1.41
N GLU A 119 -25.32 -5.05 1.20
CA GLU A 119 -25.70 -3.82 1.87
C GLU A 119 -26.16 -4.13 3.30
N TRP A 120 -25.70 -3.38 4.29
CA TRP A 120 -26.05 -3.58 5.71
C TRP A 120 -27.57 -3.55 5.94
N SER A 121 -28.29 -2.67 5.24
CA SER A 121 -29.75 -2.56 5.30
C SER A 121 -30.46 -3.84 4.83
N SER A 122 -29.85 -4.62 3.94
CA SER A 122 -30.40 -5.85 3.38
C SER A 122 -30.25 -7.08 4.27
N LEU A 123 -29.40 -7.00 5.31
CA LEU A 123 -29.19 -8.09 6.26
C LEU A 123 -30.36 -8.17 7.25
N THR A 124 -30.76 -9.40 7.61
CA THR A 124 -31.75 -9.61 8.68
C THR A 124 -31.18 -9.17 10.03
N ARG A 125 -32.05 -8.95 11.03
CA ARG A 125 -31.59 -8.62 12.40
C ARG A 125 -30.66 -9.70 12.95
N ASP A 126 -30.99 -10.97 12.74
CA ASP A 126 -30.18 -12.09 13.23
C ASP A 126 -28.82 -12.16 12.52
N ASP A 127 -28.78 -11.95 11.19
CA ASP A 127 -27.53 -11.89 10.43
C ASP A 127 -26.61 -10.76 10.94
N LYS A 128 -27.16 -9.59 11.29
CA LYS A 128 -26.40 -8.47 11.86
C LYS A 128 -25.81 -8.82 13.22
N LYS A 129 -26.60 -9.46 14.09
CA LYS A 129 -26.13 -9.92 15.41
C LYS A 129 -25.06 -10.99 15.28
N GLU A 130 -25.24 -11.95 14.39
CA GLU A 130 -24.25 -13.00 14.13
C GLU A 130 -22.95 -12.40 13.58
N PHE A 131 -23.07 -11.45 12.65
CA PHE A 131 -21.92 -10.72 12.10
C PHE A 131 -21.11 -10.07 13.22
N ILE A 132 -21.74 -9.31 14.11
CA ILE A 132 -21.05 -8.64 15.23
C ILE A 132 -20.52 -9.64 16.27
N SER A 133 -21.30 -10.67 16.60
CA SER A 133 -20.94 -11.68 17.60
C SER A 133 -19.71 -12.49 17.20
N SER A 134 -19.53 -12.72 15.90
CA SER A 134 -18.37 -13.44 15.34
C SER A 134 -17.03 -12.70 15.47
N LEU A 135 -17.05 -11.42 15.88
CA LEU A 135 -15.87 -10.58 15.99
C LEU A 135 -15.29 -10.61 17.41
N ASP A 136 -13.97 -10.54 17.52
CA ASP A 136 -13.22 -10.27 18.76
C ASP A 136 -12.65 -8.85 18.76
N SER A 137 -12.37 -8.30 17.58
CA SER A 137 -11.72 -7.01 17.44
C SER A 137 -12.27 -6.18 16.27
N VAL A 138 -12.19 -4.86 16.40
CA VAL A 138 -12.55 -3.89 15.36
C VAL A 138 -11.37 -2.97 15.13
N VAL A 139 -10.91 -2.90 13.88
CA VAL A 139 -9.94 -1.93 13.38
C VAL A 139 -10.72 -0.93 12.55
N SER A 140 -10.63 0.35 12.90
CA SER A 140 -11.32 1.41 12.17
C SER A 140 -10.31 2.37 11.57
N ASP A 141 -10.53 2.76 10.31
CA ASP A 141 -10.02 4.04 9.84
C ASP A 141 -10.69 5.20 10.60
N CYS A 142 -10.16 6.40 10.42
CA CYS A 142 -10.50 7.58 11.19
C CYS A 142 -11.13 8.68 10.32
N ASP A 143 -10.37 9.21 9.35
CA ASP A 143 -10.77 10.37 8.56
C ASP A 143 -11.73 9.91 7.44
N GLY A 144 -12.99 10.36 7.47
CA GLY A 144 -14.02 9.87 6.54
C GLY A 144 -14.87 8.74 7.11
N VAL A 145 -14.45 8.12 8.22
CA VAL A 145 -15.19 7.06 8.94
C VAL A 145 -15.74 7.54 10.27
N LEU A 146 -14.88 8.10 11.12
CA LEU A 146 -15.22 8.52 12.48
C LEU A 146 -15.42 10.03 12.57
N TRP A 147 -14.69 10.80 11.76
CA TRP A 147 -14.77 12.25 11.72
C TRP A 147 -14.40 12.82 10.35
N LEU A 148 -14.79 14.07 10.12
CA LEU A 148 -14.29 14.91 9.03
C LEU A 148 -13.61 16.14 9.64
N GLY A 149 -12.28 16.19 9.56
CA GLY A 149 -11.48 17.21 10.21
C GLY A 149 -11.62 17.15 11.73
N SER A 150 -12.32 18.14 12.32
CA SER A 150 -12.59 18.23 13.76
C SER A 150 -14.04 17.90 14.13
N ARG A 151 -14.87 17.50 13.17
CA ARG A 151 -16.28 17.16 13.39
C ARG A 151 -16.46 15.65 13.42
N VAL A 152 -16.92 15.12 14.56
CA VAL A 152 -17.31 13.72 14.71
C VAL A 152 -18.52 13.42 13.82
N LEU A 153 -18.47 12.29 13.12
CA LEU A 153 -19.58 11.83 12.29
C LEU A 153 -20.69 11.24 13.19
N PRO A 154 -21.98 11.41 12.83
CA PRO A 154 -23.09 10.90 13.62
C PRO A 154 -22.93 9.41 13.96
N GLY A 155 -23.20 9.04 15.21
CA GLY A 155 -23.13 7.66 15.70
C GLY A 155 -21.73 7.06 15.83
N ALA A 156 -20.66 7.73 15.39
CA ALA A 156 -19.31 7.16 15.40
C ALA A 156 -18.84 6.79 16.82
N THR A 157 -19.02 7.70 17.79
CA THR A 157 -18.67 7.45 19.19
C THR A 157 -19.52 6.35 19.80
N ASP A 158 -20.82 6.32 19.51
CA ASP A 158 -21.76 5.32 20.04
C ASP A 158 -21.40 3.92 19.55
N VAL A 159 -21.03 3.79 18.27
CA VAL A 159 -20.62 2.52 17.67
C VAL A 159 -19.29 2.05 18.25
N MET A 160 -18.25 2.89 18.25
CA MET A 160 -16.91 2.47 18.68
C MET A 160 -16.88 2.15 20.18
N ASN A 161 -17.48 3.01 21.02
CA ASN A 161 -17.59 2.75 22.45
C ASN A 161 -18.57 1.60 22.75
N GLY A 162 -19.60 1.42 21.91
CA GLY A 162 -20.53 0.31 22.00
C GLY A 162 -19.86 -1.04 21.74
N PHE A 163 -18.97 -1.15 20.74
CA PHE A 163 -18.16 -2.35 20.55
C PHE A 163 -17.28 -2.65 21.78
N LYS A 164 -16.69 -1.63 22.44
CA LYS A 164 -15.97 -1.84 23.70
C LYS A 164 -16.87 -2.41 24.80
N LYS A 165 -18.10 -1.87 24.95
CA LYS A 165 -19.08 -2.39 25.92
C LYS A 165 -19.47 -3.84 25.64
N LEU A 166 -19.47 -4.26 24.38
CA LEU A 166 -19.66 -5.65 23.96
C LEU A 166 -18.39 -6.52 24.12
N GLY A 167 -17.35 -6.03 24.80
CA GLY A 167 -16.11 -6.75 25.08
C GLY A 167 -15.18 -6.90 23.87
N LYS A 168 -15.34 -6.10 22.81
CA LYS A 168 -14.46 -6.14 21.63
C LYS A 168 -13.23 -5.27 21.84
N SER A 169 -12.07 -5.71 21.37
CA SER A 169 -10.86 -4.88 21.32
C SER A 169 -10.93 -3.90 20.15
N ILE A 170 -10.56 -2.64 20.37
CA ILE A 170 -10.67 -1.58 19.35
C ILE A 170 -9.30 -1.05 18.97
N PHE A 171 -9.10 -0.80 17.68
CA PHE A 171 -7.90 -0.16 17.15
C PHE A 171 -8.28 0.94 16.15
N PHE A 172 -7.72 2.13 16.33
CA PHE A 172 -7.83 3.26 15.42
C PHE A 172 -6.60 3.26 14.52
N LEU A 173 -6.75 2.86 13.26
CA LEU A 173 -5.65 2.71 12.29
C LEU A 173 -5.78 3.75 11.18
N THR A 174 -4.94 4.78 11.22
CA THR A 174 -4.96 5.89 10.24
C THR A 174 -3.71 5.92 9.35
N ASN A 175 -3.91 6.20 8.06
CA ASN A 175 -2.81 6.47 7.12
C ASN A 175 -2.18 7.86 7.34
N ASN A 176 -2.83 8.74 8.10
CA ASN A 176 -2.39 10.10 8.34
C ASN A 176 -1.11 10.16 9.21
N SER A 177 0.00 10.60 8.62
CA SER A 177 1.31 10.72 9.30
C SER A 177 1.57 12.11 9.90
N THR A 178 0.55 12.97 10.02
CA THR A 178 0.72 14.36 10.50
C THR A 178 0.65 14.49 12.02
N LYS A 179 0.32 13.42 12.74
CA LYS A 179 0.18 13.40 14.20
C LYS A 179 1.07 12.31 14.82
N SER A 180 1.65 12.62 15.97
CA SER A 180 2.23 11.60 16.85
C SER A 180 1.13 10.72 17.46
N VAL A 181 1.51 9.60 18.09
CA VAL A 181 0.56 8.73 18.81
C VAL A 181 -0.18 9.51 19.91
N ALA A 182 0.54 10.32 20.68
CA ALA A 182 -0.04 11.14 21.74
C ALA A 182 -1.03 12.18 21.18
N GLU A 183 -0.68 12.85 20.07
CA GLU A 183 -1.55 13.81 19.40
C GLU A 183 -2.83 13.15 18.84
N LEU A 184 -2.71 11.95 18.24
CA LEU A 184 -3.86 11.18 17.74
C LEU A 184 -4.76 10.70 18.88
N THR A 185 -4.18 10.14 19.93
CA THR A 185 -4.91 9.63 21.10
C THR A 185 -5.67 10.75 21.77
N LYS A 186 -5.01 11.89 22.01
CA LYS A 186 -5.65 13.09 22.55
C LYS A 186 -6.83 13.53 21.69
N LYS A 187 -6.67 13.59 20.37
CA LYS A 187 -7.75 13.95 19.45
C LYS A 187 -8.96 13.02 19.62
N CYS A 188 -8.74 11.71 19.70
CA CYS A 188 -9.82 10.73 19.87
C CYS A 188 -10.55 10.93 21.21
N ILE A 189 -9.81 11.11 22.31
CA ILE A 189 -10.39 11.36 23.64
C ILE A 189 -11.20 12.66 23.64
N ASP A 190 -10.65 13.75 23.10
CA ASP A 190 -11.32 15.05 23.01
C ASP A 190 -12.62 14.97 22.16
N MET A 191 -12.72 13.97 21.28
CA MET A 191 -13.89 13.68 20.44
C MET A 191 -14.88 12.70 21.07
N GLY A 192 -14.62 12.21 22.30
CA GLY A 192 -15.51 11.30 23.02
C GLY A 192 -15.31 9.81 22.74
N PHE A 193 -14.22 9.44 22.07
CA PHE A 193 -13.83 8.03 21.93
C PHE A 193 -13.12 7.57 23.20
N ASP A 194 -13.60 6.47 23.79
CA ASP A 194 -12.87 5.76 24.84
C ASP A 194 -11.68 5.08 24.17
N THR A 195 -10.46 5.62 24.35
CA THR A 195 -9.24 5.07 23.75
C THR A 195 -7.99 5.35 24.57
N ASN A 196 -6.92 4.61 24.29
CA ASN A 196 -5.57 4.88 24.78
C ASN A 196 -4.51 4.86 23.65
N GLU A 197 -3.25 5.12 24.00
CA GLU A 197 -2.13 5.16 23.05
C GLU A 197 -1.77 3.81 22.44
N GLU A 198 -2.17 2.71 23.06
CA GLU A 198 -2.02 1.41 22.42
C GLU A 198 -3.03 1.30 21.29
N GLU A 199 -4.29 1.63 21.51
CA GLU A 199 -5.35 1.50 20.51
C GLU A 199 -5.19 2.45 19.32
N ALA A 200 -4.47 3.58 19.47
CA ALA A 200 -4.18 4.53 18.39
C ALA A 200 -2.91 4.17 17.58
N ILE A 201 -3.09 3.91 16.28
CA ILE A 201 -2.03 3.46 15.37
C ILE A 201 -1.97 4.39 14.16
N GLY A 202 -0.90 5.19 14.10
CA GLY A 202 -0.57 6.03 12.96
C GLY A 202 0.64 5.51 12.17
N THR A 203 0.71 5.86 10.89
CA THR A 203 1.82 5.45 10.00
C THR A 203 3.19 5.99 10.41
N ALA A 204 3.25 7.11 11.14
CA ALA A 204 4.50 7.61 11.73
C ALA A 204 5.09 6.60 12.73
N ARG A 205 4.25 6.06 13.64
CA ARG A 205 4.65 5.03 14.61
C ARG A 205 5.04 3.74 13.89
N LEU A 206 4.26 3.31 12.90
CA LEU A 206 4.58 2.11 12.10
C LEU A 206 5.96 2.22 11.45
N THR A 207 6.28 3.40 10.90
CA THR A 207 7.60 3.66 10.31
C THR A 207 8.71 3.54 11.35
N ALA A 208 8.53 4.13 12.54
CA ALA A 208 9.50 4.04 13.63
C ALA A 208 9.74 2.59 14.08
N LEU A 209 8.66 1.83 14.27
CA LEU A 209 8.72 0.42 14.68
C LEU A 209 9.35 -0.46 13.60
N TYR A 210 9.05 -0.21 12.33
CA TYR A 210 9.70 -0.90 11.21
C TYR A 210 11.22 -0.69 11.23
N LEU A 211 11.68 0.57 11.28
CA LEU A 211 13.10 0.91 11.33
C LEU A 211 13.79 0.30 12.55
N LYS A 212 13.13 0.29 13.71
CA LYS A 212 13.63 -0.37 14.93
C LYS A 212 13.74 -1.89 14.75
N SER A 213 12.76 -2.52 14.10
CA SER A 213 12.73 -3.98 13.89
C SER A 213 13.91 -4.47 13.05
N ILE A 214 14.36 -3.67 12.10
CA ILE A 214 15.53 -3.95 11.25
C ILE A 214 16.85 -3.43 11.84
N LYS A 215 16.84 -2.95 13.09
CA LYS A 215 17.99 -2.38 13.79
C LYS A 215 18.66 -1.24 13.01
N PHE A 216 17.85 -0.39 12.38
CA PHE A 216 18.33 0.76 11.62
C PHE A 216 19.11 1.73 12.53
N SER A 217 20.27 2.19 12.04
CA SER A 217 21.20 3.02 12.82
C SER A 217 21.73 4.25 12.08
N LYS A 218 21.36 4.42 10.80
CA LYS A 218 21.74 5.57 9.97
C LYS A 218 20.77 6.75 10.19
N LYS A 219 20.97 7.86 9.49
CA LYS A 219 20.04 9.01 9.50
C LYS A 219 18.89 8.80 8.51
N CYS A 220 17.71 9.34 8.85
CA CYS A 220 16.57 9.44 7.95
C CYS A 220 16.45 10.86 7.38
N TYR A 221 16.40 10.97 6.06
CA TYR A 221 15.92 12.19 5.39
C TYR A 221 14.39 12.12 5.28
N VAL A 222 13.70 13.07 5.89
CA VAL A 222 12.23 13.08 6.01
C VAL A 222 11.65 14.17 5.12
N ILE A 223 10.88 13.73 4.12
CA ILE A 223 9.96 14.58 3.37
C ILE A 223 8.59 14.41 4.03
N GLY A 224 8.20 15.32 4.92
CA GLY A 224 7.00 15.13 5.74
C GLY A 224 6.79 16.21 6.79
N HIS A 225 5.63 16.13 7.45
CA HIS A 225 5.29 16.95 8.62
C HIS A 225 6.27 16.75 9.79
N SER A 226 6.45 17.78 10.63
CA SER A 226 7.35 17.72 11.79
C SER A 226 6.96 16.65 12.82
N SER A 227 5.67 16.30 12.93
CA SER A 227 5.22 15.22 13.82
C SER A 227 5.76 13.85 13.38
N LEU A 228 5.98 13.61 12.09
CA LEU A 228 6.59 12.37 11.60
C LEU A 228 8.04 12.26 12.10
N ALA A 229 8.82 13.33 11.94
CA ALA A 229 10.19 13.40 12.47
C ALA A 229 10.22 13.19 13.99
N ARG A 230 9.37 13.91 14.74
CA ARG A 230 9.28 13.77 16.21
C ARG A 230 8.97 12.34 16.66
N GLU A 231 8.08 11.63 15.96
CA GLU A 231 7.74 10.25 16.28
C GLU A 231 8.93 9.29 16.04
N LEU A 232 9.68 9.49 14.96
CA LEU A 232 10.91 8.73 14.67
C LEU A 232 11.99 9.02 15.73
N GLU A 233 12.18 10.28 16.08
CA GLU A 233 13.16 10.73 17.09
C GLU A 233 12.84 10.20 18.49
N ALA A 234 11.56 10.12 18.85
CA ALA A 234 11.12 9.49 20.09
C ALA A 234 11.53 7.99 20.18
N HIS A 235 11.81 7.35 19.05
CA HIS A 235 12.31 5.99 18.95
C HIS A 235 13.84 5.91 18.72
N GLY A 236 14.56 7.02 18.90
CA GLY A 236 16.02 7.10 18.77
C GLY A 236 16.53 7.18 17.34
N ILE A 237 15.66 7.45 16.36
CA ILE A 237 16.03 7.56 14.95
C ILE A 237 16.38 9.02 14.65
N GLN A 238 17.59 9.27 14.15
CA GLN A 238 18.02 10.62 13.78
C GLN A 238 17.32 11.07 12.50
N THR A 239 16.71 12.26 12.49
CA THR A 239 16.00 12.79 11.33
C THR A 239 16.41 14.21 10.96
N PHE A 240 16.15 14.59 9.71
CA PHE A 240 16.25 15.96 9.19
C PHE A 240 15.42 16.11 7.90
N GLY A 241 15.20 17.33 7.43
CA GLY A 241 14.54 17.61 6.13
C GLY A 241 13.09 18.08 6.18
N THR A 242 12.47 18.12 7.37
CA THR A 242 11.13 18.70 7.57
C THR A 242 11.15 20.22 7.42
N GLY A 243 10.00 20.81 7.04
CA GLY A 243 9.86 22.27 6.84
C GLY A 243 10.22 22.74 5.41
N PRO A 244 10.20 24.05 5.13
CA PRO A 244 10.52 24.58 3.81
C PRO A 244 11.94 24.24 3.35
N ASP A 245 12.07 23.86 2.07
CA ASP A 245 13.36 23.82 1.36
C ASP A 245 13.18 24.57 0.04
N VAL A 246 13.71 25.79 -0.01
CA VAL A 246 13.39 26.77 -1.04
C VAL A 246 14.56 26.88 -2.02
N PHE A 247 14.26 26.76 -3.30
CA PHE A 247 15.24 26.99 -4.36
C PHE A 247 15.56 28.49 -4.43
N GLN A 248 16.78 28.88 -4.07
CA GLN A 248 17.12 30.30 -3.83
C GLN A 248 17.34 31.14 -5.10
N GLN A 249 17.42 30.55 -6.30
CA GLN A 249 17.76 31.27 -7.54
C GLN A 249 16.79 30.99 -8.70
N GLN A 250 16.63 31.95 -9.62
CA GLN A 250 15.60 31.91 -10.67
C GLN A 250 16.04 31.22 -11.98
N GLN A 251 17.31 30.84 -12.10
CA GLN A 251 17.86 30.17 -13.30
C GLN A 251 18.20 28.72 -12.95
N ALA A 252 17.97 27.81 -13.91
CA ALA A 252 18.19 26.37 -13.76
C ALA A 252 19.47 25.95 -14.49
N GLU A 253 20.57 26.67 -14.26
CA GLU A 253 21.86 26.24 -14.77
C GLU A 253 22.40 25.06 -13.96
N SER A 254 23.32 24.28 -14.52
CA SER A 254 23.88 23.08 -13.85
C SER A 254 24.50 23.40 -12.49
N ILE A 255 24.97 24.64 -12.29
CA ILE A 255 25.52 25.12 -11.02
C ILE A 255 24.43 25.33 -9.96
N ASP A 256 23.23 25.76 -10.34
CA ASP A 256 22.12 26.01 -9.41
C ASP A 256 21.52 24.70 -8.88
N LEU A 257 21.50 23.67 -9.74
CA LEU A 257 21.21 22.30 -9.35
C LEU A 257 22.25 21.74 -8.37
N MET A 258 23.52 22.14 -8.46
CA MET A 258 24.51 21.73 -7.45
C MET A 258 24.35 22.54 -6.16
N ASN A 259 23.99 23.81 -6.24
CA ASN A 259 23.76 24.67 -5.08
C ASN A 259 22.51 24.26 -4.27
N SER A 260 21.46 23.72 -4.89
CA SER A 260 20.30 23.17 -4.20
C SER A 260 20.62 21.92 -3.36
N LEU A 261 21.78 21.30 -3.58
CA LEU A 261 22.34 20.24 -2.74
C LEU A 261 23.14 20.77 -1.54
N ASN A 262 23.20 22.09 -1.32
CA ASN A 262 23.75 22.63 -0.08
C ASN A 262 22.99 22.04 1.13
N GLY A 263 23.74 21.48 2.08
CA GLY A 263 23.19 20.78 3.24
C GLY A 263 22.88 19.29 3.03
N ILE A 264 23.40 18.65 1.97
CA ILE A 264 23.48 17.18 1.92
C ILE A 264 24.23 16.68 3.16
N GLN A 265 23.67 15.65 3.80
CA GLN A 265 24.28 15.01 4.96
C GLN A 265 24.88 13.66 4.59
N GLU A 266 26.01 13.33 5.21
CA GLU A 266 26.57 11.99 5.19
C GLU A 266 25.83 11.06 6.16
N GLY A 267 25.94 9.74 5.91
CA GLY A 267 25.37 8.71 6.79
C GLY A 267 23.85 8.57 6.70
N VAL A 268 23.22 9.09 5.64
CA VAL A 268 21.80 8.88 5.36
C VAL A 268 21.59 7.45 4.87
N GLY A 269 20.67 6.74 5.51
CA GLY A 269 20.34 5.35 5.18
C GLY A 269 18.90 5.12 4.83
N ALA A 270 18.05 6.14 4.96
CA ALA A 270 16.66 6.06 4.55
C ALA A 270 16.13 7.43 4.11
N VAL A 271 15.31 7.43 3.07
CA VAL A 271 14.40 8.51 2.73
C VAL A 271 12.99 8.09 3.11
N VAL A 272 12.38 8.84 4.02
CA VAL A 272 11.00 8.62 4.48
C VAL A 272 10.11 9.71 3.89
N VAL A 273 9.13 9.30 3.08
CA VAL A 273 8.17 10.19 2.42
C VAL A 273 6.81 10.05 3.08
N GLY A 274 6.35 11.14 3.68
CA GLY A 274 5.01 11.32 4.23
C GLY A 274 4.32 12.54 3.63
N TYR A 275 3.19 12.92 4.22
CA TYR A 275 2.48 14.13 3.80
C TYR A 275 3.29 15.39 4.16
N ASP A 276 3.63 16.20 3.15
CA ASP A 276 4.45 17.41 3.29
C ASP A 276 3.88 18.60 2.49
N LEU A 277 3.42 19.64 3.20
CA LEU A 277 2.99 20.89 2.57
C LEU A 277 4.14 21.70 1.97
N HIS A 278 5.38 21.37 2.34
CA HIS A 278 6.59 21.99 1.82
C HIS A 278 7.29 21.14 0.76
N PHE A 279 6.58 20.18 0.17
CA PHE A 279 7.13 19.39 -0.93
C PHE A 279 7.62 20.31 -2.05
N SER A 280 8.89 20.19 -2.42
CA SER A 280 9.55 21.10 -3.34
C SER A 280 10.58 20.37 -4.20
N TYR A 281 11.01 21.01 -5.29
CA TYR A 281 12.06 20.48 -6.14
C TYR A 281 13.38 20.20 -5.40
N PRO A 282 13.92 21.11 -4.54
CA PRO A 282 15.08 20.80 -3.70
C PRO A 282 14.94 19.52 -2.88
N LYS A 283 13.77 19.27 -2.29
CA LYS A 283 13.53 18.05 -1.51
C LYS A 283 13.55 16.80 -2.37
N LEU A 284 12.86 16.85 -3.51
CA LEU A 284 12.86 15.76 -4.48
C LEU A 284 14.29 15.46 -4.95
N GLN A 285 15.07 16.49 -5.25
CA GLN A 285 16.44 16.36 -5.69
C GLN A 285 17.33 15.73 -4.60
N LYS A 286 17.23 16.17 -3.34
CA LYS A 286 17.93 15.54 -2.21
C LYS A 286 17.54 14.07 -2.04
N ALA A 287 16.24 13.75 -2.15
CA ALA A 287 15.79 12.35 -2.14
C ALA A 287 16.42 11.54 -3.28
N CYS A 288 16.50 12.08 -4.50
CA CYS A 288 17.19 11.43 -5.61
C CYS A 288 18.66 11.17 -5.32
N THR A 289 19.35 12.15 -4.74
CA THR A 289 20.76 12.02 -4.35
C THR A 289 20.95 10.91 -3.33
N TYR A 290 20.14 10.87 -2.26
CA TYR A 290 20.26 9.83 -1.23
C TYR A 290 19.85 8.44 -1.72
N LEU A 291 18.81 8.35 -2.55
CA LEU A 291 18.30 7.09 -3.10
C LEU A 291 19.15 6.57 -4.27
N GLY A 292 20.13 7.35 -4.73
CA GLY A 292 21.19 6.88 -5.62
C GLY A 292 22.09 5.82 -4.99
N ASP A 293 22.18 5.78 -3.65
CA ASP A 293 22.74 4.63 -2.92
C ASP A 293 21.68 3.50 -2.89
N PRO A 294 21.95 2.32 -3.49
CA PRO A 294 21.01 1.20 -3.49
C PRO A 294 20.70 0.66 -2.09
N GLU A 295 21.58 0.88 -1.11
CA GLU A 295 21.39 0.46 0.28
C GLU A 295 20.56 1.47 1.09
N CYS A 296 20.28 2.65 0.53
CA CYS A 296 19.40 3.62 1.16
C CYS A 296 17.94 3.19 1.03
N LEU A 297 17.23 3.05 2.15
CA LEU A 297 15.84 2.62 2.16
C LEU A 297 14.93 3.72 1.59
N PHE A 298 13.99 3.34 0.72
CA PHE A 298 12.91 4.22 0.31
C PHE A 298 11.64 3.79 1.04
N ILE A 299 11.12 4.62 1.95
CA ILE A 299 9.96 4.31 2.78
C ILE A 299 8.86 5.34 2.53
N ALA A 300 7.63 4.88 2.34
CA ALA A 300 6.44 5.73 2.25
C ALA A 300 5.54 5.48 3.47
N THR A 301 5.07 6.55 4.12
CA THR A 301 4.13 6.38 5.25
C THR A 301 2.79 5.84 4.77
N ASN A 302 2.30 6.32 3.63
CA ASN A 302 1.15 5.79 2.89
C ASN A 302 1.23 6.21 1.41
N THR A 303 0.32 5.71 0.58
CA THR A 303 0.25 6.02 -0.86
C THR A 303 -1.08 6.62 -1.28
N ASP A 304 -1.80 7.28 -0.36
CA ASP A 304 -3.10 7.86 -0.64
C ASP A 304 -2.95 9.01 -1.65
N GLU A 305 -3.59 8.89 -2.81
CA GLU A 305 -3.36 9.79 -3.95
C GLU A 305 -3.82 11.24 -3.70
N ARG A 306 -5.01 11.39 -3.12
CA ARG A 306 -5.68 12.65 -2.82
C ARG A 306 -6.71 12.44 -1.71
N PHE A 307 -7.15 13.53 -1.11
CA PHE A 307 -8.28 13.52 -0.18
C PHE A 307 -9.24 14.68 -0.48
N PRO A 308 -10.55 14.47 -0.24
CA PRO A 308 -11.56 15.50 -0.49
C PRO A 308 -11.52 16.60 0.58
N LEU A 309 -11.86 17.81 0.15
CA LEU A 309 -12.08 19.00 0.99
C LEU A 309 -13.47 19.59 0.71
N PRO A 310 -14.02 20.43 1.62
CA PRO A 310 -15.30 21.10 1.39
C PRO A 310 -15.34 21.88 0.07
N GLY A 311 -16.52 21.94 -0.55
CA GLY A 311 -16.73 22.69 -1.80
C GLY A 311 -16.26 21.99 -3.07
N GLY A 312 -16.07 20.66 -3.05
CA GLY A 312 -15.64 19.88 -4.22
C GLY A 312 -14.15 20.05 -4.56
N VAL A 313 -13.37 20.57 -3.62
CA VAL A 313 -11.92 20.75 -3.75
C VAL A 313 -11.22 19.44 -3.37
N PHE A 314 -10.11 19.13 -4.04
CA PHE A 314 -9.26 18.00 -3.71
C PHE A 314 -7.86 18.50 -3.37
N ALA A 315 -7.27 17.95 -2.32
CA ALA A 315 -5.88 18.17 -1.98
C ALA A 315 -5.03 16.95 -2.38
N PRO A 316 -3.79 17.14 -2.88
CA PRO A 316 -2.86 16.04 -3.10
C PRO A 316 -2.59 15.28 -1.81
N GLY A 317 -2.59 13.95 -1.87
CA GLY A 317 -2.22 13.09 -0.74
C GLY A 317 -0.75 12.67 -0.81
N CYS A 318 -0.29 11.93 0.20
CA CYS A 318 1.10 11.46 0.28
C CYS A 318 1.53 10.64 -0.96
N GLY A 319 0.60 9.87 -1.55
CA GLY A 319 0.85 9.12 -2.79
C GLY A 319 1.35 9.99 -3.94
N SER A 320 0.96 11.26 -4.02
CA SER A 320 1.45 12.17 -5.05
C SER A 320 2.94 12.50 -4.89
N PHE A 321 3.41 12.73 -3.65
CA PHE A 321 4.82 12.96 -3.33
C PHE A 321 5.65 11.68 -3.53
N VAL A 322 5.11 10.55 -3.08
CA VAL A 322 5.75 9.24 -3.24
C VAL A 322 5.92 8.91 -4.72
N ALA A 323 4.91 9.16 -5.55
CA ALA A 323 4.99 8.94 -7.00
C ALA A 323 6.07 9.81 -7.65
N ALA A 324 6.19 11.09 -7.26
CA ALA A 324 7.24 11.96 -7.76
C ALA A 324 8.64 11.43 -7.43
N VAL A 325 8.87 10.99 -6.19
CA VAL A 325 10.16 10.41 -5.76
C VAL A 325 10.41 9.08 -6.47
N ALA A 326 9.41 8.20 -6.57
CA ALA A 326 9.53 6.90 -7.22
C ALA A 326 9.89 7.02 -8.70
N VAL A 327 9.20 7.91 -9.42
CA VAL A 327 9.48 8.17 -10.84
C VAL A 327 10.87 8.76 -11.04
N ALA A 328 11.27 9.73 -10.21
CA ALA A 328 12.57 10.39 -10.34
C ALA A 328 13.76 9.48 -10.00
N THR A 329 13.55 8.51 -9.11
CA THR A 329 14.60 7.57 -8.66
C THR A 329 14.58 6.23 -9.40
N GLY A 330 13.47 5.89 -10.06
CA GLY A 330 13.26 4.56 -10.63
C GLY A 330 13.13 3.46 -9.57
N ARG A 331 12.74 3.82 -8.33
CA ARG A 331 12.64 2.91 -7.19
C ARG A 331 11.25 2.87 -6.59
N ASP A 332 10.83 1.69 -6.15
CA ASP A 332 9.57 1.52 -5.42
C ASP A 332 9.80 1.66 -3.90
N PRO A 333 8.86 2.29 -3.17
CA PRO A 333 8.95 2.44 -1.72
C PRO A 333 8.49 1.19 -0.98
N ILE A 334 8.98 1.04 0.24
CA ILE A 334 8.37 0.19 1.26
C ILE A 334 7.21 0.99 1.89
N VAL A 335 5.97 0.57 1.65
CA VAL A 335 4.77 1.29 2.13
C VAL A 335 4.36 0.78 3.51
N MET A 336 4.29 1.67 4.49
CA MET A 336 3.98 1.33 5.89
C MET A 336 2.47 1.24 6.17
N GLY A 337 1.70 2.18 5.63
CA GLY A 337 0.27 2.28 5.82
C GLY A 337 -0.55 1.29 4.99
N LYS A 338 -1.86 1.30 5.22
CA LYS A 338 -2.84 0.54 4.46
C LYS A 338 -2.70 0.88 2.95
N PRO A 339 -2.77 -0.11 2.03
CA PRO A 339 -3.19 -1.50 2.24
C PRO A 339 -2.11 -2.47 2.72
N SER A 340 -0.91 -1.99 3.05
CA SER A 340 0.19 -2.86 3.49
C SER A 340 -0.15 -3.58 4.81
N PRO A 341 0.21 -4.87 4.97
CA PRO A 341 -0.10 -5.63 6.18
C PRO A 341 0.82 -5.30 7.37
N TYR A 342 1.82 -4.41 7.22
CA TYR A 342 2.80 -4.14 8.28
C TYR A 342 2.19 -3.72 9.62
N ALA A 343 1.04 -3.04 9.63
CA ALA A 343 0.34 -2.74 10.87
C ALA A 343 0.00 -4.00 11.70
N ILE A 344 -0.36 -5.09 11.02
CA ILE A 344 -0.63 -6.39 11.65
C ILE A 344 0.63 -6.96 12.26
N ASP A 345 1.71 -7.00 11.47
CA ASP A 345 2.94 -7.69 11.84
C ASP A 345 3.74 -6.95 12.91
N LEU A 346 3.70 -5.61 12.89
CA LEU A 346 4.47 -4.78 13.83
C LEU A 346 3.75 -4.52 15.15
N VAL A 347 2.41 -4.48 15.15
CA VAL A 347 1.66 -3.91 16.27
C VAL A 347 0.46 -4.76 16.68
N LEU A 348 -0.43 -5.12 15.76
CA LEU A 348 -1.73 -5.68 16.16
C LEU A 348 -1.64 -7.12 16.67
N LYS A 349 -0.77 -7.98 16.08
CA LYS A 349 -0.56 -9.36 16.57
C LYS A 349 -0.03 -9.40 18.01
N ALA A 350 0.87 -8.49 18.36
CA ALA A 350 1.40 -8.38 19.72
C ALA A 350 0.32 -8.04 20.77
N ARG A 351 -0.85 -7.58 20.31
CA ARG A 351 -2.00 -7.21 21.15
C ARG A 351 -3.14 -8.23 21.07
N GLY A 352 -2.86 -9.44 20.59
CA GLY A 352 -3.82 -10.54 20.56
C GLY A 352 -4.86 -10.46 19.45
N LEU A 353 -4.72 -9.54 18.49
CA LEU A 353 -5.64 -9.46 17.35
C LEU A 353 -5.55 -10.74 16.50
N LYS A 354 -6.72 -11.34 16.21
CA LYS A 354 -6.89 -12.48 15.29
C LYS A 354 -7.61 -12.00 14.03
N PRO A 355 -6.93 -11.87 12.88
CA PRO A 355 -7.52 -11.25 11.71
C PRO A 355 -8.84 -11.89 11.26
N GLU A 356 -8.94 -13.22 11.29
CA GLU A 356 -10.13 -13.98 10.92
C GLU A 356 -11.37 -13.72 11.80
N ARG A 357 -11.17 -13.18 13.01
CA ARG A 357 -12.22 -12.72 13.94
C ARG A 357 -12.19 -11.20 14.11
N SER A 358 -11.65 -10.47 13.14
CA SER A 358 -11.56 -9.01 13.18
C SER A 358 -12.34 -8.36 12.05
N LEU A 359 -12.80 -7.13 12.31
CA LEU A 359 -13.46 -6.27 11.34
C LEU A 359 -12.56 -5.09 11.00
N MET A 360 -12.36 -4.81 9.71
CA MET A 360 -11.82 -3.54 9.22
C MET A 360 -12.97 -2.64 8.76
N ILE A 361 -13.12 -1.47 9.39
CA ILE A 361 -14.06 -0.42 8.99
C ILE A 361 -13.29 0.66 8.24
N GLY A 362 -13.73 1.01 7.03
CA GLY A 362 -13.05 2.01 6.18
C GLY A 362 -14.00 2.75 5.26
N ASP A 363 -13.55 3.86 4.70
CA ASP A 363 -14.26 4.63 3.67
C ASP A 363 -13.63 4.46 2.28
N ARG A 364 -12.48 3.79 2.21
CA ARG A 364 -11.68 3.69 0.99
C ARG A 364 -11.35 2.25 0.62
N CYS A 365 -11.79 1.82 -0.57
CA CYS A 365 -11.63 0.44 -1.03
C CYS A 365 -10.18 0.01 -1.30
N ASP A 366 -9.40 0.87 -1.96
CA ASP A 366 -7.99 0.63 -2.33
C ASP A 366 -7.01 0.71 -1.16
N THR A 367 -7.45 1.15 0.02
CA THR A 367 -6.64 1.19 1.25
C THR A 367 -7.23 0.29 2.32
N ASP A 368 -8.42 0.60 2.83
CA ASP A 368 -8.99 -0.05 4.02
C ASP A 368 -9.55 -1.42 3.70
N ILE A 369 -10.36 -1.51 2.64
CA ILE A 369 -10.97 -2.78 2.26
C ILE A 369 -9.90 -3.72 1.72
N ALA A 370 -8.98 -3.21 0.91
CA ALA A 370 -7.78 -3.93 0.49
C ALA A 370 -6.94 -4.41 1.68
N PHE A 371 -6.74 -3.58 2.71
CA PHE A 371 -6.06 -3.97 3.96
C PHE A 371 -6.80 -5.10 4.67
N GLY A 372 -8.11 -4.97 4.89
CA GLY A 372 -8.90 -6.02 5.54
C GLY A 372 -8.86 -7.32 4.74
N ASN A 373 -8.98 -7.26 3.42
CA ASN A 373 -8.95 -8.43 2.55
C ASN A 373 -7.58 -9.11 2.53
N VAL A 374 -6.47 -8.36 2.39
CA VAL A 374 -5.11 -8.94 2.38
C VAL A 374 -4.72 -9.54 3.73
N THR A 375 -5.30 -9.03 4.82
CA THR A 375 -5.07 -9.52 6.18
C THR A 375 -6.09 -10.57 6.63
N ASN A 376 -7.06 -10.93 5.78
CA ASN A 376 -8.13 -11.91 6.06
C ASN A 376 -9.10 -11.48 7.19
N MET A 377 -9.36 -10.18 7.31
CA MET A 377 -10.43 -9.61 8.13
C MET A 377 -11.77 -9.59 7.38
N LYS A 378 -12.87 -9.54 8.14
CA LYS A 378 -14.13 -9.03 7.59
C LYS A 378 -13.98 -7.54 7.31
N THR A 379 -14.69 -7.03 6.31
CA THR A 379 -14.58 -5.63 5.87
C THR A 379 -15.95 -4.96 5.83
N LEU A 380 -16.05 -3.77 6.43
CA LEU A 380 -17.23 -2.91 6.38
C LEU A 380 -16.85 -1.56 5.76
N LEU A 381 -17.42 -1.27 4.59
CA LEU A 381 -17.25 0.01 3.92
C LEU A 381 -18.35 0.99 4.37
N VAL A 382 -17.97 2.20 4.77
CA VAL A 382 -18.89 3.33 4.93
C VAL A 382 -18.78 4.26 3.72
N LEU A 383 -19.89 4.86 3.30
CA LEU A 383 -19.94 5.75 2.12
C LEU A 383 -19.82 7.24 2.47
N THR A 384 -19.31 7.56 3.68
CA THR A 384 -19.13 8.93 4.19
C THR A 384 -17.84 9.61 3.72
N GLY A 385 -16.96 8.88 3.03
CA GLY A 385 -15.64 9.37 2.64
C GLY A 385 -15.33 9.21 1.15
N VAL A 386 -14.21 8.54 0.80
CA VAL A 386 -13.66 8.55 -0.56
C VAL A 386 -14.41 7.66 -1.54
N THR A 387 -14.79 6.44 -1.13
CA THR A 387 -15.49 5.52 -2.03
C THR A 387 -16.99 5.76 -1.96
N ASP A 388 -17.57 6.19 -3.08
CA ASP A 388 -19.02 6.28 -3.24
C ASP A 388 -19.61 4.99 -3.86
N GLU A 389 -20.94 4.90 -3.85
CA GLU A 389 -21.65 3.74 -4.38
C GLU A 389 -21.39 3.51 -5.88
N LYS A 390 -21.12 4.59 -6.64
CA LYS A 390 -20.83 4.50 -8.07
C LYS A 390 -19.48 3.81 -8.29
N LEU A 391 -18.44 4.23 -7.57
CA LEU A 391 -17.11 3.66 -7.63
C LEU A 391 -17.10 2.20 -7.14
N LEU A 392 -17.84 1.89 -6.08
CA LEU A 392 -18.02 0.51 -5.62
C LEU A 392 -18.62 -0.38 -6.73
N LYS A 393 -19.68 0.08 -7.40
CA LYS A 393 -20.29 -0.63 -8.54
C LYS A 393 -19.31 -0.80 -9.71
N GLU A 394 -18.39 0.15 -9.93
CA GLU A 394 -17.34 0.01 -10.94
C GLU A 394 -16.33 -1.08 -10.56
N TYR A 395 -15.96 -1.19 -9.28
CA TYR A 395 -15.11 -2.28 -8.80
C TYR A 395 -15.78 -3.65 -8.92
N GLU A 396 -17.08 -3.74 -8.63
CA GLU A 396 -17.85 -4.97 -8.82
C GLU A 396 -17.89 -5.40 -10.29
N LYS A 397 -18.22 -4.47 -11.20
CA LYS A 397 -18.26 -4.73 -12.65
C LYS A 397 -16.90 -5.15 -13.19
N SER A 398 -15.83 -4.54 -12.69
CA SER A 398 -14.45 -4.85 -13.10
C SER A 398 -13.84 -6.05 -12.38
N ARG A 399 -14.60 -6.72 -11.49
CA ARG A 399 -14.18 -7.91 -10.73
C ARG A 399 -12.88 -7.71 -9.95
N LYS A 400 -12.68 -6.51 -9.39
CA LYS A 400 -11.56 -6.23 -8.49
C LYS A 400 -11.86 -6.77 -7.10
N HIS A 401 -11.91 -8.10 -6.97
CA HIS A 401 -12.35 -8.80 -5.76
C HIS A 401 -11.58 -8.37 -4.51
N GLU A 402 -10.32 -8.01 -4.64
CA GLU A 402 -9.47 -7.49 -3.57
C GLU A 402 -9.93 -6.13 -3.01
N LEU A 403 -10.73 -5.38 -3.76
CA LEU A 403 -11.28 -4.06 -3.38
C LEU A 403 -12.73 -4.15 -2.90
N LEU A 404 -13.35 -5.32 -2.96
CA LEU A 404 -14.76 -5.48 -2.61
C LEU A 404 -14.91 -5.73 -1.10
N PRO A 405 -15.80 -5.00 -0.40
CA PRO A 405 -16.03 -5.22 1.02
C PRO A 405 -16.94 -6.42 1.26
N THR A 406 -16.90 -6.95 2.49
CA THR A 406 -17.84 -7.98 2.95
C THR A 406 -19.25 -7.38 3.04
N VAL A 407 -19.35 -6.20 3.66
CA VAL A 407 -20.59 -5.45 3.81
C VAL A 407 -20.32 -3.97 3.59
N TYR A 408 -21.29 -3.20 3.12
CA TYR A 408 -21.21 -1.74 3.06
C TYR A 408 -22.47 -1.09 3.63
N THR A 409 -22.36 0.16 4.07
CA THR A 409 -23.48 0.94 4.61
C THR A 409 -23.29 2.42 4.29
N PRO A 410 -24.37 3.23 4.16
CA PRO A 410 -24.24 4.66 3.96
C PRO A 410 -23.35 5.36 4.99
N ALA A 411 -23.54 5.08 6.28
CA ALA A 411 -22.75 5.68 7.35
C ALA A 411 -22.63 4.78 8.58
N ILE A 412 -21.63 5.04 9.42
CA ILE A 412 -21.40 4.23 10.63
C ILE A 412 -22.60 4.23 11.61
N ILE A 413 -23.41 5.29 11.62
CA ILE A 413 -24.62 5.39 12.44
C ILE A 413 -25.62 4.23 12.23
N ASP A 414 -25.59 3.60 11.06
CA ASP A 414 -26.49 2.50 10.71
C ASP A 414 -26.26 1.24 11.59
N LEU A 415 -25.16 1.20 12.35
CA LEU A 415 -24.83 0.13 13.29
C LEU A 415 -25.38 0.41 14.71
N VAL A 416 -25.78 1.64 15.03
CA VAL A 416 -26.15 2.05 16.41
C VAL A 416 -27.31 1.22 16.96
N GLU A 417 -28.36 1.02 16.17
CA GLU A 417 -29.56 0.28 16.62
C GLU A 417 -29.20 -1.14 17.09
N ILE A 418 -28.47 -1.90 16.27
CA ILE A 418 -28.16 -3.29 16.61
C ILE A 418 -27.14 -3.40 17.74
N ILE A 419 -26.18 -2.47 17.82
CA ILE A 419 -25.18 -2.45 18.89
C ILE A 419 -25.87 -2.19 20.23
N ASN A 420 -26.78 -1.21 20.30
CA ASN A 420 -27.54 -0.94 21.52
C ASN A 420 -28.42 -2.13 21.91
N GLU A 421 -29.12 -2.73 20.95
CA GLU A 421 -29.92 -3.93 21.20
C GLU A 421 -29.07 -5.07 21.80
N MET A 422 -27.86 -5.30 21.29
CA MET A 422 -26.95 -6.31 21.82
C MET A 422 -26.40 -5.96 23.21
N ILE A 423 -26.17 -4.68 23.50
CA ILE A 423 -25.73 -4.23 24.83
C ILE A 423 -26.84 -4.45 25.85
N ASP A 424 -28.08 -4.07 25.52
CA ASP A 424 -29.24 -4.24 26.39
C ASP A 424 -29.47 -5.73 26.70
N GLN A 425 -29.33 -6.60 25.69
CA GLN A 425 -29.42 -8.06 25.85
C GLN A 425 -28.30 -8.68 26.69
N ALA A 426 -27.11 -8.07 26.71
CA ALA A 426 -26.01 -8.53 27.56
C ALA A 426 -26.14 -8.05 29.02
N ALA A 427 -26.96 -7.02 29.26
CA ALA A 427 -27.21 -6.45 30.59
C ALA A 427 -28.43 -7.08 31.29
N SER A 428 -29.37 -7.67 30.53
CA SER A 428 -30.51 -8.46 31.02
C SER A 428 -30.11 -9.88 31.35
#